data_AF-A0A927V0X9-F1
#
_entry.id   AF-A0A927V0X9-F1
#
_cell.length_a   1.000
_cell.length_b   1.000
_cell.length_c   1.000
_cell.angle_alpha   90.00
_cell.angle_beta   90.00
_cell.angle_gamma   90.00
#
_symmetry.space_group_name_H-M   'P 1'
#
loop_
_entity.id
_entity.type
_entity.pdbx_description
1 polymer ?
#
loop_
_entity_poly.entity_id
_entity_poly.type
_entity_poly.pdbx_seq_one_letter_code
_entity_poly.pdbx_strand_id
1 'polypeptide(L)'
;MKNFYLLGMKGIRDCNNRKVQLEYYLTETIKEFTKPIYGIRVMRHLKEELTREKEECRGISEDRGEVERLLLKFMDSAVTPNTLSELVDEYITSRLAQCV
;
A
#
# COMPACT_ATOMS: atom_id res chain seq x y z
N MET A 1 4.29 -9.57 16.11
CA MET A 1 3.11 -8.67 16.21
C MET A 1 2.98 -7.89 14.91
N LYS A 2 1.76 -7.49 14.51
CA LYS A 2 1.54 -6.74 13.28
C LYS A 2 0.64 -5.53 13.51
N ASN A 3 1.15 -4.36 13.13
CA ASN A 3 0.44 -3.09 13.28
C ASN A 3 0.02 -2.54 11.92
N PHE A 4 -1.06 -1.78 11.91
CA PHE A 4 -1.59 -1.08 10.74
C PHE A 4 -1.74 0.40 11.08
N TYR A 5 -1.09 1.26 10.31
CA TYR A 5 -1.15 2.70 10.46
C TYR A 5 -1.82 3.29 9.23
N LEU A 6 -3.04 3.82 9.39
CA LEU A 6 -3.71 4.55 8.32
C LEU A 6 -2.94 5.85 8.05
N LEU A 7 -2.37 5.99 6.86
CA LEU A 7 -1.69 7.21 6.45
C LEU A 7 -2.63 8.19 5.76
N GLY A 8 -3.63 7.69 5.05
CA GLY A 8 -4.54 8.55 4.32
C GLY A 8 -5.65 7.82 3.61
N MET A 9 -6.60 8.60 3.13
CA MET A 9 -7.74 8.14 2.36
C MET A 9 -7.91 8.99 1.11
N LYS A 10 -8.34 8.37 0.01
CA LYS A 10 -8.62 9.08 -1.24
C LYS A 10 -9.94 8.63 -1.86
N GLY A 11 -10.80 9.59 -2.17
CA GLY A 11 -12.02 9.35 -2.92
C GLY A 11 -11.76 9.43 -4.41
N ILE A 12 -12.17 8.41 -5.17
CA ILE A 12 -12.12 8.40 -6.63
C ILE A 12 -13.47 7.97 -7.22
N ARG A 13 -13.58 8.08 -8.54
CA ARG A 13 -14.65 7.47 -9.31
C ARG A 13 -14.07 6.35 -10.16
N ASP A 14 -14.74 5.21 -10.20
CA ASP A 14 -14.34 4.12 -11.10
C ASP A 14 -14.83 4.36 -12.54
N CYS A 15 -14.54 3.41 -13.44
CA CYS A 15 -14.97 3.47 -14.84
C CYS A 15 -16.50 3.51 -15.01
N ASN A 16 -17.28 3.07 -14.01
CA ASN A 16 -18.73 3.11 -14.00
C ASN A 16 -19.27 4.35 -13.28
N ASN A 17 -18.42 5.37 -13.03
CA ASN A 17 -18.75 6.60 -12.32
C ASN A 17 -19.20 6.40 -10.85
N ARG A 18 -18.99 5.20 -10.29
CA ARG A 18 -19.36 4.87 -8.91
C ARG A 18 -18.35 5.47 -7.94
N LYS A 19 -18.83 5.88 -6.75
CA LYS A 19 -17.95 6.44 -5.71
C LYS A 19 -17.16 5.33 -5.03
N VAL A 20 -15.84 5.47 -5.07
CA VAL A 20 -14.89 4.55 -4.44
C VAL A 20 -14.07 5.31 -3.40
N GLN A 21 -13.84 4.69 -2.25
CA GLN A 21 -12.94 5.20 -1.23
C GLN A 21 -11.76 4.24 -1.08
N LEU A 22 -10.56 4.78 -1.24
CA LEU A 22 -9.30 4.09 -1.03
C LEU A 22 -8.73 4.45 0.34
N GLU A 23 -8.20 3.47 1.06
CA GLU A 23 -7.49 3.65 2.32
C GLU A 23 -6.08 3.07 2.20
N TYR A 24 -5.10 3.84 2.64
CA TYR A 24 -3.69 3.52 2.49
C TYR A 24 -3.07 3.31 3.87
N TYR A 25 -2.58 2.09 4.12
CA TYR A 25 -2.01 1.69 5.40
C TYR A 25 -0.54 1.34 5.27
N LEU A 26 0.29 1.93 6.11
CA LEU A 26 1.60 1.39 6.43
C LEU A 26 1.39 0.17 7.33
N THR A 27 2.01 -0.95 6.96
CA THR A 27 2.02 -2.16 7.77
C THR A 27 3.38 -2.33 8.40
N GLU A 28 3.41 -2.73 9.66
CA GLU A 28 4.65 -3.01 10.40
C GLU A 28 4.58 -4.43 10.93
N THR A 29 5.60 -5.23 10.60
CA THR A 29 5.75 -6.60 11.09
C THR A 29 6.95 -6.67 12.01
N ILE A 30 6.70 -6.95 13.29
CA ILE A 30 7.73 -7.12 14.32
C ILE A 30 7.86 -8.62 14.62
N LYS A 31 9.02 -9.21 14.32
CA LYS A 31 9.43 -10.53 14.81
C LYS A 31 10.38 -10.36 16.00
N GLU A 32 10.33 -11.26 16.96
CA GLU A 32 11.17 -11.20 18.17
C GLU A 32 12.65 -11.06 17.81
N PHE A 33 13.33 -10.13 18.47
CA PHE A 33 14.77 -9.82 18.31
C PHE A 33 15.20 -9.32 16.92
N THR A 34 14.27 -8.86 16.07
CA THR A 34 14.60 -8.29 14.74
C THR A 34 14.07 -6.88 14.59
N LYS A 35 14.69 -6.11 13.67
CA LYS A 35 14.14 -4.81 13.29
C LYS A 35 12.75 -4.98 12.67
N PRO A 36 11.83 -4.02 12.88
CA PRO A 36 10.54 -4.05 12.21
C PRO A 36 10.73 -4.03 10.69
N ILE A 37 9.91 -4.81 10.00
CA ILE A 37 9.86 -4.80 8.54
C ILE A 37 8.53 -4.19 8.10
N TYR A 38 8.62 -3.18 7.25
CA TYR A 38 7.48 -2.40 6.81
C TYR A 38 6.97 -2.86 5.44
N GLY A 39 5.67 -2.66 5.22
CA GLY A 39 4.98 -2.98 3.98
C GLY A 39 3.78 -2.06 3.78
N ILE A 40 3.00 -2.33 2.74
CA ILE A 40 1.85 -1.51 2.34
C ILE A 40 0.60 -2.37 2.27
N ARG A 41 -0.53 -1.82 2.75
CA ARG A 41 -1.86 -2.34 2.45
C ARG A 41 -2.70 -1.23 1.83
N VAL A 42 -3.42 -1.57 0.76
CA VAL A 42 -4.45 -0.70 0.19
C VAL A 42 -5.79 -1.39 0.33
N MET A 43 -6.79 -0.65 0.78
CA MET A 43 -8.18 -1.10 0.82
C MET A 43 -9.03 -0.24 -0.09
N ARG A 44 -9.97 -0.87 -0.79
CA ARG A 44 -10.97 -0.21 -1.63
C ARG A 44 -12.35 -0.52 -1.09
N HIS A 45 -13.15 0.52 -0.91
CA HIS A 45 -14.54 0.44 -0.47
C HIS A 45 -15.44 0.98 -1.56
N LEU A 46 -16.37 0.15 -2.05
CA LEU A 46 -17.47 0.61 -2.91
C LEU A 46 -18.68 0.88 -2.04
N LYS A 47 -19.10 2.15 -1.94
CA LYS A 47 -20.21 2.55 -1.06
C LYS A 47 -21.55 1.94 -1.48
N GLU A 48 -21.74 1.71 -2.77
CA GLU A 48 -23.01 1.25 -3.35
C GLU A 48 -23.24 -0.24 -3.16
N GLU A 49 -22.17 -1.04 -3.09
CA GLU A 49 -22.24 -2.51 -3.08
C GLU A 49 -21.81 -3.14 -1.74
N LEU A 50 -21.41 -2.32 -0.76
CA LEU A 50 -20.81 -2.77 0.51
C LEU A 50 -19.60 -3.71 0.33
N THR A 51 -19.03 -3.76 -0.87
CA THR A 51 -17.88 -4.59 -1.21
C THR A 51 -16.59 -3.91 -0.78
N ARG A 52 -15.67 -4.74 -0.28
CA ARG A 52 -14.33 -4.34 0.17
C ARG A 52 -13.29 -5.22 -0.49
N GLU A 53 -12.37 -4.59 -1.20
CA GLU A 53 -11.18 -5.24 -1.75
C GLU A 53 -9.97 -4.80 -0.94
N LYS A 54 -9.00 -5.68 -0.76
CA LYS A 54 -7.74 -5.35 -0.11
C LYS A 54 -6.60 -6.10 -0.78
N GLU A 55 -5.45 -5.47 -0.82
CA GLU A 55 -4.19 -6.08 -1.22
C GLU A 55 -3.10 -5.64 -0.23
N GLU A 56 -2.11 -6.50 0.00
CA GLU A 56 -1.05 -6.22 0.94
C GLU A 56 0.29 -6.78 0.50
N CYS A 57 1.25 -5.88 0.28
CA CYS A 57 2.64 -6.21 0.03
C CYS A 57 3.43 -6.09 1.33
N ARG A 58 3.91 -7.23 1.82
CA ARG A 58 4.75 -7.32 3.03
C ARG A 58 6.21 -7.22 2.66
N GLY A 59 7.05 -6.83 3.62
CA GLY A 59 8.48 -7.08 3.49
C GLY A 59 9.22 -6.12 2.55
N ILE A 60 8.74 -4.89 2.39
CA ILE A 60 9.28 -3.95 1.38
C ILE A 60 10.63 -3.37 1.84
N SER A 61 10.70 -2.85 3.07
CA SER A 61 11.92 -2.26 3.63
C SER A 61 11.92 -2.28 5.15
N GLU A 62 13.13 -2.21 5.75
CA GLU A 62 13.32 -1.91 7.17
C GLU A 62 13.25 -0.40 7.46
N ASP A 63 13.39 0.45 6.43
CA ASP A 63 13.21 1.91 6.57
C ASP A 63 11.72 2.26 6.45
N ARG A 64 11.13 2.64 7.58
CA ARG A 64 9.76 3.15 7.65
C ARG A 64 9.51 4.31 6.69
N GLY A 65 10.42 5.29 6.68
CA GLY A 65 10.25 6.52 5.89
C GLY A 65 10.30 6.26 4.39
N GLU A 66 11.07 5.26 3.95
CA GLU A 66 11.06 4.79 2.56
C GLU A 66 9.68 4.27 2.16
N VAL A 67 9.10 3.38 2.96
CA VAL A 67 7.77 2.80 2.70
C VAL A 67 6.67 3.85 2.80
N GLU A 68 6.75 4.79 3.75
CA GLU A 68 5.82 5.91 3.85
C GLU A 68 5.88 6.80 2.58
N ARG A 69 7.08 7.16 2.10
CA ARG A 69 7.22 7.95 0.85
C ARG A 69 6.66 7.22 -0.36
N LEU A 70 6.88 5.90 -0.46
CA LEU A 70 6.29 5.07 -1.52
C LEU A 70 4.76 5.07 -1.44
N LEU A 71 4.22 4.89 -0.23
CA LEU A 71 2.78 4.87 0.01
C LEU A 71 2.11 6.22 -0.31
N LEU A 72 2.77 7.34 -0.01
CA LEU A 72 2.29 8.68 -0.40
C LEU A 72 2.21 8.81 -1.93
N LYS A 73 3.23 8.35 -2.68
CA LYS A 73 3.18 8.34 -4.15
C LYS A 73 2.02 7.49 -4.68
N PHE A 74 1.78 6.33 -4.08
CA PHE A 74 0.66 5.46 -4.44
C PHE A 74 -0.69 6.12 -4.17
N MET A 75 -0.82 6.86 -3.06
CA MET A 75 -2.01 7.65 -2.76
C MET A 75 -2.21 8.78 -3.78
N ASP A 76 -1.16 9.51 -4.14
CA ASP A 76 -1.22 10.58 -5.14
C ASP A 76 -1.67 10.06 -6.51
N SER A 77 -1.20 8.88 -6.91
CA SER A 77 -1.62 8.21 -8.14
C SER A 77 -2.93 7.42 -8.03
N ALA A 78 -3.58 7.42 -6.86
CA ALA A 78 -4.80 6.66 -6.59
C ALA A 78 -4.68 5.15 -6.88
N VAL A 79 -3.52 4.56 -6.55
CA VAL A 79 -3.27 3.12 -6.69
C VAL A 79 -4.35 2.32 -5.97
N THR A 80 -4.87 1.32 -6.65
CA THR A 80 -5.92 0.43 -6.18
C THR A 80 -5.35 -0.91 -5.74
N PRO A 81 -6.09 -1.73 -4.95
CA PRO A 81 -5.61 -3.02 -4.50
C PRO A 81 -5.12 -3.93 -5.63
N ASN A 82 -5.85 -4.00 -6.75
CA ASN A 82 -5.52 -4.87 -7.89
C ASN A 82 -4.22 -4.48 -8.62
N THR A 83 -3.73 -3.25 -8.49
CA THR A 83 -2.47 -2.80 -9.11
C THR A 83 -1.31 -2.74 -8.12
N LEU A 84 -1.57 -2.97 -6.83
CA LEU A 84 -0.59 -2.71 -5.77
C LEU A 84 0.65 -3.60 -5.90
N SER A 85 0.46 -4.90 -6.07
CA SER A 85 1.58 -5.86 -6.14
C SER A 85 2.50 -5.59 -7.30
N GLU A 86 1.94 -5.32 -8.48
CA GLU A 86 2.69 -5.02 -9.70
C GLU A 86 3.58 -3.79 -9.50
N LEU A 87 3.03 -2.70 -8.95
CA LEU A 87 3.77 -1.46 -8.71
C LEU A 87 4.84 -1.61 -7.61
N VAL A 88 4.60 -2.44 -6.59
CA VAL A 88 5.60 -2.74 -5.57
C VAL A 88 6.73 -3.59 -6.15
N ASP A 89 6.42 -4.57 -7.00
CA ASP A 89 7.43 -5.39 -7.68
C ASP A 89 8.30 -4.56 -8.63
N GLU A 90 7.70 -3.64 -9.38
CA GLU A 90 8.42 -2.66 -10.21
C GLU A 90 9.34 -1.79 -9.35
N TYR A 91 8.84 -1.27 -8.22
CA TYR A 91 9.64 -0.49 -7.28
C TYR A 91 10.85 -1.28 -6.76
N ILE A 92 10.64 -2.50 -6.28
CA ILE A 92 11.70 -3.36 -5.75
C ILE A 92 12.73 -3.67 -6.84
N THR A 93 12.27 -4.02 -8.04
CA THR A 93 13.14 -4.32 -9.19
C THR A 93 14.00 -3.11 -9.55
N SER A 94 13.40 -1.92 -9.61
CA SER A 94 14.13 -0.68 -9.91
C SER A 94 15.18 -0.35 -8.85
N ARG A 95 14.88 -0.62 -7.57
CA ARG A 95 15.80 -0.41 -6.45
C ARG A 95 16.99 -1.38 -6.51
N LEU A 96 16.75 -2.65 -6.83
CA LEU A 96 17.81 -3.65 -6.93
C LEU A 96 18.75 -3.38 -8.11
N ALA A 97 18.22 -2.89 -9.22
CA ALA A 97 19.02 -2.54 -10.40
C ALA A 97 20.00 -1.38 -10.17
N GLN A 98 19.73 -0.50 -9.19
CA GLN A 98 20.63 0.62 -8.83
C GLN A 98 21.80 0.19 -7.94
N CYS A 99 21.81 -1.06 -7.46
CA CYS A 99 22.87 -1.60 -6.61
C CYS A 99 23.93 -2.42 -7.39
N VAL A 100 23.88 -2.39 -8.73
CA VAL A 100 24.83 -3.05 -9.65
C VAL A 100 25.65 -1.98 -10.36
#